data_AF-A0A9D6XMR1-F1
#
_entry.id   AF-A0A9D6XMR1-F1
#
_cell.length_a   1.000
_cell.length_b   1.000
_cell.length_c   1.000
_cell.angle_alpha   90.00
_cell.angle_beta   90.00
_cell.angle_gamma   90.00
#
_symmetry.space_group_name_H-M   'P 1'
#
loop_
_entity.id
_entity.type
_entity.pdbx_description
1 polymer ?
#
loop_
_entity_poly.entity_id
_entity_poly.type
_entity_poly.pdbx_seq_one_letter_code
_entity_poly.pdbx_strand_id
1 'polypeptide(L)'
;MVGNENEAPIRRRAEELAGRSAFFARLLEAARSHPEPFRLAEDGEGLDLGADNRVQGRPNRARLKAFSLPTGRLAVFFYKPSLLPFSRDRYGYGGRVFDPAGVPPEEIRQWLDFLAAGMPPDRRPDNLLRGFPYDVPR
;
A
#
# COMPACT_ATOMS: atom_id res chain seq x y z
N MET A 1 13.14 -0.01 -4.35
CA MET A 1 13.80 -0.98 -3.44
C MET A 1 12.97 -1.12 -2.16
N VAL A 2 12.72 -2.34 -1.66
CA VAL A 2 11.99 -2.53 -0.38
C VAL A 2 13.00 -2.76 0.75
N GLY A 3 13.22 -1.75 1.58
CA GLY A 3 14.39 -1.65 2.46
C GLY A 3 14.50 -2.72 3.55
N ASN A 4 13.38 -3.32 3.98
CA ASN A 4 13.34 -4.33 5.04
C ASN A 4 13.02 -5.75 4.55
N GLU A 5 13.05 -5.99 3.23
CA GLU A 5 12.60 -7.29 2.69
C GLU A 5 13.50 -8.49 3.01
N ASN A 6 14.74 -8.24 3.44
CA ASN A 6 15.69 -9.28 3.81
C ASN A 6 15.50 -9.77 5.26
N GLU A 7 14.70 -9.07 6.06
CA GLU A 7 14.36 -9.51 7.41
C GLU A 7 13.46 -10.75 7.31
N ALA A 8 13.85 -11.85 7.98
CA ALA A 8 13.15 -13.13 7.90
C ALA A 8 11.61 -13.06 8.04
N PRO A 9 11.02 -12.31 8.99
CA PRO A 9 9.56 -12.19 9.09
C PRO A 9 8.95 -11.48 7.88
N ILE A 10 9.57 -10.40 7.38
CA ILE A 10 9.11 -9.66 6.21
C ILE A 10 9.21 -10.51 4.95
N ARG A 11 10.33 -11.19 4.75
CA ARG A 11 10.56 -12.04 3.57
C ARG A 11 9.49 -13.13 3.47
N ARG A 12 9.28 -13.88 4.56
CA ARG A 12 8.29 -14.95 4.62
C ARG A 12 6.88 -14.43 4.31
N ARG A 13 6.53 -13.27 4.86
CA ARG A 13 5.23 -12.62 4.60
C ARG A 13 5.08 -12.19 3.14
N ALA A 14 6.13 -11.61 2.55
CA ALA A 14 6.13 -11.20 1.16
C ALA A 14 5.95 -12.41 0.23
N GLU A 15 6.66 -13.51 0.50
CA GLU A 15 6.54 -14.78 -0.23
C GLU A 15 5.12 -15.36 -0.10
N GLU A 16 4.58 -15.39 1.12
CA GLU A 16 3.22 -15.90 1.38
C GLU A 16 2.16 -15.09 0.62
N LEU A 17 2.22 -13.76 0.69
CA LEU A 17 1.28 -12.88 -0.01
C LEU A 17 1.42 -13.00 -1.52
N ALA A 18 2.66 -13.04 -2.04
CA ALA A 18 2.90 -13.26 -3.46
C ALA A 18 2.34 -14.60 -3.95
N GLY A 19 2.41 -15.65 -3.14
CA GLY A 19 1.82 -16.96 -3.43
C GLY A 19 0.29 -16.98 -3.41
N ARG A 20 -0.35 -16.07 -2.65
CA ARG A 20 -1.83 -15.95 -2.57
C ARG A 20 -2.45 -15.26 -3.78
N SER A 21 -1.74 -14.34 -4.43
CA SER A 21 -2.28 -13.61 -5.60
C SER A 21 -1.17 -13.01 -6.46
N ALA A 22 -1.33 -13.16 -7.79
CA ALA A 22 -0.50 -12.47 -8.77
C ALA A 22 -0.53 -10.94 -8.63
N PHE A 23 -1.59 -10.37 -8.04
CA PHE A 23 -1.62 -8.95 -7.72
C PHE A 23 -0.56 -8.57 -6.67
N PHE A 24 -0.46 -9.31 -5.57
CA PHE A 24 0.51 -9.00 -4.51
C PHE A 24 1.95 -9.15 -5.03
N ALA A 25 2.22 -10.19 -5.84
CA ALA A 25 3.51 -10.37 -6.48
C ALA A 25 3.89 -9.16 -7.35
N ARG A 26 2.98 -8.69 -8.21
CA ARG A 26 3.20 -7.51 -9.07
C ARG A 26 3.37 -6.23 -8.29
N LEU A 27 2.60 -6.03 -7.21
CA LEU A 27 2.74 -4.85 -6.34
C LEU A 27 4.12 -4.82 -5.66
N LEU A 28 4.59 -5.96 -5.16
CA LEU A 28 5.92 -6.09 -4.56
C LEU A 28 7.03 -5.84 -5.58
N GLU A 29 6.92 -6.44 -6.77
CA GLU A 29 7.88 -6.23 -7.86
C GLU A 29 7.95 -4.77 -8.30
N ALA A 30 6.79 -4.11 -8.45
CA ALA A 30 6.72 -2.70 -8.77
C ALA A 30 7.39 -1.85 -7.67
N ALA A 31 7.15 -2.13 -6.39
CA ALA A 31 7.78 -1.43 -5.28
C ALA A 31 9.32 -1.64 -5.21
N ARG A 32 9.80 -2.85 -5.55
CA ARG A 32 11.24 -3.14 -5.66
C ARG A 32 11.90 -2.33 -6.77
N SER A 33 11.23 -2.23 -7.91
CA SER A 33 11.73 -1.57 -9.12
C SER A 33 11.54 -0.04 -9.11
N HIS A 34 10.72 0.46 -8.18
CA HIS A 34 10.46 1.90 -8.05
C HIS A 34 11.72 2.66 -7.56
N PRO A 35 12.00 3.88 -8.09
CA PRO A 35 13.17 4.68 -7.70
C PRO A 35 13.21 5.03 -6.20
N GLU A 36 12.05 5.37 -5.64
CA GLU A 36 11.91 5.69 -4.21
C GLU A 36 11.84 4.42 -3.34
N PRO A 37 12.40 4.45 -2.13
CA PRO A 37 12.40 3.30 -1.22
C PRO A 37 11.01 3.08 -0.58
N PHE A 38 10.68 1.80 -0.34
CA PHE A 38 9.48 1.38 0.38
C PHE A 38 9.82 0.42 1.53
N ARG A 39 8.88 0.23 2.45
CA ARG A 39 8.95 -0.76 3.53
C ARG A 39 7.62 -1.48 3.68
N LEU A 40 7.70 -2.74 4.08
CA LEU A 40 6.54 -3.56 4.44
C LEU A 40 6.31 -3.52 5.95
N ALA A 41 5.05 -3.52 6.39
CA ALA A 41 4.73 -3.84 7.77
C ALA A 41 4.87 -5.35 8.02
N GLU A 42 5.31 -5.72 9.22
CA GLU A 42 5.46 -7.11 9.65
C GLU A 42 4.11 -7.81 9.89
N ASP A 43 3.11 -7.05 10.32
CA ASP A 43 1.87 -7.56 10.90
C ASP A 43 0.62 -7.06 10.18
N GLY A 44 -0.52 -7.61 10.61
CA GLY A 44 -1.85 -7.33 10.06
C GLY A 44 -2.26 -8.26 8.94
N GLU A 45 -3.48 -8.09 8.44
CA GLU A 45 -4.00 -8.83 7.29
C GLU A 45 -3.68 -8.13 5.96
N GLY A 46 -3.29 -8.88 4.94
CA GLY A 46 -2.95 -8.34 3.62
C GLY A 46 -1.53 -7.76 3.55
N LEU A 47 -1.27 -6.91 2.57
CA LEU A 47 0.01 -6.25 2.34
C LEU A 47 -0.09 -4.79 2.79
N ASP A 48 0.75 -4.35 3.71
CA ASP A 48 0.85 -2.94 4.12
C ASP A 48 2.22 -2.40 3.71
N LEU A 49 2.22 -1.46 2.76
CA LEU A 49 3.40 -0.87 2.14
C LEU A 49 3.47 0.62 2.46
N GLY A 50 4.57 1.07 3.03
CA GLY A 50 4.87 2.47 3.29
C GLY A 50 6.00 2.98 2.41
N ALA A 51 5.90 4.22 1.93
CA ALA A 51 7.04 4.90 1.33
C ALA A 51 8.03 5.35 2.43
N ASP A 52 9.32 5.11 2.21
CA ASP A 52 10.39 5.34 3.19
C ASP A 52 11.29 6.53 2.84
N ASN A 53 10.87 7.32 1.86
CA ASN A 53 11.56 8.55 1.47
C ASN A 53 11.17 9.73 2.36
N ARG A 54 11.76 10.91 2.08
CA ARG A 54 11.37 12.17 2.74
C ARG A 54 10.53 13.01 1.80
N VAL A 55 9.44 13.58 2.31
CA VAL A 55 8.59 14.54 1.59
C VAL A 55 8.65 15.87 2.33
N GLN A 56 9.05 16.94 1.63
CA GLN A 56 9.23 18.29 2.21
C GLN A 56 10.13 18.28 3.47
N GLY A 57 11.22 17.50 3.42
CA GLY A 57 12.18 17.40 4.51
C GLY A 57 11.67 16.66 5.75
N ARG A 58 10.52 15.97 5.69
CA ARG A 58 9.96 15.14 6.78
C ARG A 58 9.85 13.68 6.36
N PRO A 59 9.88 12.70 7.29
CA PRO A 59 9.63 11.31 6.96
C PRO A 59 8.30 11.15 6.24
N ASN A 60 8.28 10.40 5.14
CA ASN A 60 7.03 10.08 4.47
C ASN A 60 6.20 9.14 5.35
N ARG A 61 4.90 9.42 5.43
CA ARG A 61 3.93 8.70 6.26
C ARG A 61 2.85 8.04 5.40
N ALA A 62 2.98 8.13 4.09
CA ALA A 62 2.03 7.55 3.16
C ALA A 62 2.15 6.04 3.15
N ARG A 63 1.00 5.38 3.27
CA ARG A 63 0.86 3.94 3.25
C ARG A 63 -0.27 3.50 2.34
N LEU A 64 -0.11 2.29 1.81
CA LEU A 64 -1.10 1.55 1.05
C LEU A 64 -1.30 0.21 1.75
N LYS A 65 -2.56 -0.11 2.06
CA LYS A 65 -2.96 -1.44 2.52
C LYS A 65 -3.75 -2.14 1.42
N ALA A 66 -3.25 -3.28 0.96
CA ALA A 66 -3.91 -4.14 0.00
C ALA A 66 -4.39 -5.43 0.68
N PHE A 67 -5.64 -5.82 0.49
CA PHE A 67 -6.21 -6.97 1.19
C PHE A 67 -7.35 -7.60 0.39
N SER A 68 -7.68 -8.84 0.72
CA SER A 68 -8.80 -9.57 0.12
C SER A 68 -10.09 -9.23 0.83
N LEU A 69 -11.16 -9.07 0.07
CA LEU A 69 -12.52 -8.95 0.59
C LEU A 69 -13.19 -10.33 0.63
N PRO A 70 -14.21 -10.53 1.50
CA PRO A 70 -14.98 -11.78 1.54
C PRO A 70 -15.63 -12.15 0.20
N THR A 71 -15.87 -11.14 -0.65
CA THR A 71 -16.40 -11.30 -2.02
C THR A 71 -15.41 -11.94 -3.02
N GLY A 72 -14.16 -12.21 -2.62
CA GLY A 72 -13.09 -12.68 -3.52
C GLY A 72 -12.39 -11.56 -4.31
N ARG A 73 -12.92 -10.34 -4.26
CA ARG A 73 -12.29 -9.14 -4.83
C ARG A 73 -11.14 -8.67 -3.94
N LEU A 74 -10.25 -7.86 -4.50
CA LEU A 74 -9.20 -7.18 -3.75
C LEU A 74 -9.56 -5.72 -3.52
N ALA A 75 -8.99 -5.15 -2.46
CA ALA A 75 -9.03 -3.74 -2.20
C ALA A 75 -7.64 -3.18 -1.98
N VAL A 76 -7.44 -1.92 -2.35
CA VAL A 76 -6.34 -1.06 -1.87
C VAL A 76 -6.92 0.12 -1.11
N PHE A 77 -6.29 0.49 -0.01
CA PHE A 77 -6.66 1.64 0.81
C PHE A 77 -5.42 2.49 1.12
N PHE A 78 -5.53 3.78 0.85
CA PHE A 78 -4.45 4.75 1.00
C PHE A 78 -4.65 5.51 2.30
N TYR A 79 -3.62 5.59 3.14
CA TYR A 79 -3.76 6.24 4.44
C TYR A 79 -2.47 6.78 5.00
N LYS A 80 -2.60 7.75 5.92
CA LYS A 80 -1.51 8.14 6.82
C LYS A 80 -1.86 7.69 8.23
N PRO A 81 -0.93 7.11 9.00
CA PRO A 81 -1.16 6.83 10.41
C PRO A 81 -1.40 8.15 11.17
N SER A 82 -1.84 8.07 12.42
CA SER A 82 -1.89 9.22 13.32
C SER A 82 -0.49 9.74 13.69
N LEU A 83 -0.38 11.03 14.04
CA LEU A 83 0.83 11.59 14.66
C LEU A 83 0.83 11.39 16.17
N LEU A 84 -0.34 11.12 16.75
CA LEU A 84 -0.48 10.93 18.18
C LEU A 84 0.18 9.61 18.58
N PRO A 85 1.09 9.63 19.57
CA PRO A 85 1.66 8.40 20.12
C PRO A 85 0.55 7.43 20.53
N PHE A 86 0.73 6.14 20.24
CA PHE A 86 -0.20 5.05 20.55
C PHE A 86 -1.57 5.11 19.84
N SER A 87 -1.91 6.19 19.13
CA SER A 87 -3.12 6.23 18.30
C SER A 87 -2.97 5.25 17.14
N ARG A 88 -3.96 4.38 17.01
CA ARG A 88 -4.09 3.47 15.87
C ARG A 88 -4.89 4.11 14.74
N ASP A 89 -5.27 5.38 14.84
CA ASP A 89 -6.14 6.01 13.84
C ASP A 89 -5.42 6.18 12.51
N ARG A 90 -6.23 6.14 11.45
CA ARG A 90 -5.77 6.23 10.07
C ARG A 90 -6.56 7.34 9.38
N TYR A 91 -5.84 8.31 8.82
CA TYR A 91 -6.43 9.31 7.95
C TYR A 91 -6.50 8.72 6.55
N GLY A 92 -7.71 8.36 6.10
CA GLY A 92 -7.95 7.77 4.79
C GLY A 92 -7.88 8.79 3.66
N TYR A 93 -7.18 8.43 2.58
CA TYR A 93 -7.06 9.20 1.35
C TYR A 93 -7.85 8.58 0.18
N GLY A 94 -8.59 7.51 0.46
CA GLY A 94 -9.44 6.78 -0.48
C GLY A 94 -8.99 5.35 -0.67
N GLY A 95 -9.73 4.61 -1.48
CA GLY A 95 -9.41 3.23 -1.81
C GLY A 95 -10.04 2.80 -3.12
N ARG A 96 -9.70 1.61 -3.59
CA ARG A 96 -10.26 1.03 -4.80
C ARG A 96 -10.55 -0.44 -4.54
N VAL A 97 -11.68 -0.92 -5.06
CA VAL A 97 -12.01 -2.35 -5.11
C VAL A 97 -11.96 -2.81 -6.56
N PHE A 98 -11.30 -3.95 -6.79
CA PHE A 98 -11.03 -4.46 -8.12
C PHE A 98 -10.91 -5.98 -8.10
N ASP A 99 -10.98 -6.56 -9.29
CA ASP A 99 -10.74 -7.99 -9.46
C ASP A 99 -9.23 -8.24 -9.59
N PRO A 100 -8.68 -9.33 -9.02
CA PRO A 100 -7.23 -9.56 -8.99
C PRO A 100 -6.52 -9.51 -10.36
N ALA A 101 -7.23 -9.93 -11.41
CA ALA A 101 -6.72 -9.91 -12.78
C ALA A 101 -6.83 -8.53 -13.47
N GLY A 102 -7.60 -7.59 -12.91
CA GLY A 102 -8.07 -6.39 -13.59
C GLY A 102 -7.23 -5.12 -13.38
N VAL A 103 -6.13 -5.17 -12.62
CA VAL A 103 -5.28 -3.98 -12.38
C VAL A 103 -4.12 -3.97 -13.38
N PRO A 104 -4.02 -2.95 -14.25
CA PRO A 104 -2.90 -2.81 -15.17
C PRO A 104 -1.62 -2.34 -14.42
N PRO A 105 -0.42 -2.70 -14.90
CA PRO A 105 0.85 -2.32 -14.27
C PRO A 105 1.02 -0.80 -14.08
N GLU A 106 0.54 -0.01 -15.04
CA GLU A 106 0.63 1.45 -15.02
C GLU A 106 -0.10 2.05 -13.82
N GLU A 107 -1.20 1.42 -13.41
CA GLU A 107 -1.99 1.86 -12.28
C GLU A 107 -1.31 1.55 -10.95
N ILE A 108 -0.68 0.37 -10.84
CA ILE A 108 0.17 0.05 -9.69
C ILE A 108 1.29 1.09 -9.57
N ARG A 109 1.91 1.47 -10.69
CA ARG A 109 2.93 2.51 -10.71
C ARG A 109 2.38 3.86 -10.22
N GLN A 110 1.22 4.29 -10.72
CA GLN A 110 0.57 5.54 -10.27
C GLN A 110 0.29 5.54 -8.76
N TRP A 111 -0.09 4.39 -8.19
CA TRP A 111 -0.27 4.26 -6.75
C TRP A 111 1.04 4.42 -5.97
N LEU A 112 2.13 3.83 -6.46
CA LEU A 112 3.45 3.96 -5.83
C LEU A 112 3.99 5.39 -5.95
N ASP A 113 3.80 6.04 -7.10
CA ASP A 113 4.15 7.46 -7.31
C ASP A 113 3.36 8.35 -6.33
N PHE A 114 2.06 8.08 -6.16
CA PHE A 114 1.21 8.80 -5.21
C PHE A 114 1.67 8.62 -3.76
N LEU A 115 2.07 7.40 -3.36
CA LEU A 115 2.67 7.14 -2.05
C LEU A 115 3.97 7.90 -1.86
N ALA A 116 4.88 7.78 -2.83
CA ALA A 116 6.21 8.38 -2.77
C ALA A 116 6.16 9.92 -2.75
N ALA A 117 5.15 10.52 -3.39
CA ALA A 117 4.88 11.96 -3.33
C ALA A 117 4.26 12.42 -1.99
N GLY A 118 3.95 11.50 -1.07
CA GLY A 118 3.33 11.80 0.22
C GLY A 118 1.82 12.01 0.15
N MET A 119 1.17 11.47 -0.89
CA MET A 119 -0.27 11.57 -1.16
C MET A 119 -0.80 13.02 -1.23
N PRO A 120 -0.29 13.84 -2.16
CA PRO A 120 -0.75 15.21 -2.33
C PRO A 120 -2.18 15.22 -2.93
N PRO A 121 -3.14 15.99 -2.37
CA PRO A 121 -4.55 15.92 -2.79
C PRO A 121 -4.81 16.21 -4.27
N ASP A 122 -3.97 17.04 -4.90
CA ASP A 122 -4.02 17.46 -6.30
C ASP A 122 -3.52 16.39 -7.29
N ARG A 123 -2.84 15.33 -6.82
CA ARG A 123 -2.35 14.22 -7.66
C ARG A 123 -2.93 12.88 -7.24
N ARG A 124 -4.12 12.91 -6.66
CA ARG A 124 -4.86 11.72 -6.28
C ARG A 124 -5.22 10.91 -7.54
N PRO A 125 -4.98 9.59 -7.57
CA PRO A 125 -5.41 8.76 -8.70
C PRO A 125 -6.93 8.84 -8.91
N ASP A 126 -7.34 9.00 -10.16
CA ASP A 126 -8.73 9.32 -10.53
C ASP A 126 -9.75 8.26 -10.13
N ASN A 127 -9.29 7.02 -10.00
CA ASN A 127 -10.14 5.86 -9.73
C ASN A 127 -10.27 5.51 -8.24
N LEU A 128 -9.74 6.34 -7.34
CA LEU A 128 -9.93 6.13 -5.91
C LEU A 128 -11.31 6.60 -5.47
N LEU A 129 -12.07 5.70 -4.85
CA LEU A 129 -13.30 6.01 -4.16
C LEU A 129 -13.02 6.93 -2.95
N ARG A 130 -13.79 8.02 -2.83
CA ARG A 130 -13.72 8.93 -1.67
C ARG A 130 -14.36 8.31 -0.43
N GLY A 131 -15.52 7.67 -0.61
CA GLY A 131 -16.13 6.80 0.40
C GLY A 131 -15.67 5.37 0.16
N PHE A 132 -15.06 4.76 1.17
CA PHE A 132 -14.61 3.38 1.11
C PHE A 132 -15.42 2.55 2.12
N PRO A 133 -16.49 1.86 1.70
CA PRO A 133 -17.49 1.29 2.61
C PRO A 133 -17.10 -0.09 3.16
N TYR A 134 -15.80 -0.41 3.19
CA TYR A 134 -15.29 -1.69 3.67
C TYR A 134 -14.43 -1.48 4.90
N ASP A 135 -14.52 -2.42 5.83
CA ASP A 135 -13.63 -2.46 6.98
C ASP A 135 -12.21 -2.74 6.51
N VAL A 136 -11.32 -1.80 6.79
CA VAL A 136 -9.90 -1.95 6.49
C VAL A 136 -9.25 -2.73 7.64
N PRO A 137 -8.69 -3.93 7.40
CA PRO A 137 -8.11 -4.71 8.47
C PRO A 137 -6.98 -3.95 9.16
N ARG A 138 -6.73 -4.29 10.43
CA ARG A 138 -5.61 -3.71 11.18
C ARG A 138 -4.29 -4.18 10.60
#